data_AF-A0A4U6TZE5-F1
#
_entry.id   AF-A0A4U6TZE5-F1
#
_cell.length_a   1.000
_cell.length_b   1.000
_cell.length_c   1.000
_cell.angle_alpha   90.00
_cell.angle_beta   90.00
_cell.angle_gamma   90.00
#
_symmetry.space_group_name_H-M   'P 1'
#
loop_
_entity.id
_entity.type
_entity.pdbx_description
1 polymer ?
#
loop_
_entity_poly.entity_id
_entity_poly.type
_entity_poly.pdbx_seq_one_letter_code
_entity_poly.pdbx_strand_id
1 'polypeptide(L)'
;MPLPLEGRRVHRGRPRLPSGAMEQTLVWDIVAQDRDLTSLQTLVLQANTISGPIPDSIGRLRMLEILDMSSNKLNGTIPSSLGNLKNLNNLALQNNVISGHIPHSVGRLVMLDTLDMSNNRLTGTILSSFGHLKNLNYLGLQNNAICNKTTSFIISMLFLSWIT
;
A
#
# COMPACT_ATOMS: atom_id res chain seq x y z
N MET A 1 51.78 -12.25 32.13
CA MET A 1 50.72 -11.33 31.69
C MET A 1 50.85 -11.13 30.18
N PRO A 2 49.91 -11.62 29.35
CA PRO A 2 49.87 -11.30 27.93
C PRO A 2 48.80 -10.23 27.61
N LEU A 3 49.10 -9.40 26.61
CA LEU A 3 48.25 -8.35 26.04
C LEU A 3 47.04 -8.94 25.29
N PRO A 4 45.88 -8.25 25.20
CA PRO A 4 44.75 -8.70 24.40
C PRO A 4 44.91 -8.32 22.92
N LEU A 5 44.73 -9.31 22.05
CA LEU A 5 44.70 -9.19 20.60
C LEU A 5 43.41 -8.50 20.11
N GLU A 6 43.57 -7.69 19.06
CA GLU A 6 42.53 -6.93 18.36
C GLU A 6 41.37 -7.81 17.85
N GLY A 7 40.15 -7.42 18.23
CA GLY A 7 38.91 -7.94 17.66
C GLY A 7 38.54 -7.23 16.36
N ARG A 8 38.97 -7.80 15.23
CA ARG A 8 38.57 -7.42 13.86
C ARG A 8 37.05 -7.24 13.74
N ARG A 9 36.62 -6.09 13.22
CA ARG A 9 35.27 -5.90 12.67
C ARG A 9 35.08 -6.90 11.52
N VAL A 10 34.29 -7.93 11.77
CA VAL A 10 33.80 -8.83 10.73
C VAL A 10 32.73 -8.06 9.94
N HIS A 11 33.09 -7.61 8.73
CA HIS A 11 32.10 -7.33 7.69
C HIS A 11 31.29 -8.61 7.46
N ARG A 12 30.06 -8.66 8.01
CA ARG A 12 29.11 -9.72 7.65
C ARG A 12 28.79 -9.53 6.17
N GLY A 13 29.14 -10.56 5.39
CA GLY A 13 28.96 -10.60 3.96
C GLY A 13 27.50 -10.36 3.56
N ARG A 14 27.32 -9.75 2.39
CA ARG A 14 26.03 -9.64 1.73
C ARG A 14 25.43 -11.06 1.60
N PRO A 15 24.17 -11.29 1.97
CA PRO A 15 23.54 -12.59 1.80
C PRO A 15 23.52 -12.97 0.32
N ARG A 16 23.95 -14.19 0.01
CA ARG A 16 23.85 -14.77 -1.33
C ARG A 16 22.39 -15.21 -1.54
N LEU A 17 21.70 -14.59 -2.50
CA LEU A 17 20.25 -14.76 -2.73
C LEU A 17 19.96 -16.14 -3.37
N PRO A 18 18.97 -16.92 -2.84
CA PRO A 18 18.44 -18.11 -3.50
C PRO A 18 17.31 -17.75 -4.48
N SER A 19 17.31 -18.41 -5.64
CA SER A 19 16.53 -18.05 -6.82
C SER A 19 15.01 -18.22 -6.70
N GLY A 20 14.28 -17.21 -7.17
CA GLY A 20 12.94 -17.33 -7.77
C GLY A 20 11.72 -17.08 -6.89
N ALA A 21 11.63 -17.73 -5.72
CA ALA A 21 10.46 -17.61 -4.83
C ALA A 21 10.75 -16.87 -3.51
N MET A 22 11.99 -16.96 -3.01
CA MET A 22 12.38 -16.30 -1.75
C MET A 22 12.71 -14.81 -1.92
N GLU A 23 12.96 -14.33 -3.14
CA GLU A 23 13.22 -12.90 -3.39
C GLU A 23 11.99 -12.01 -3.19
N GLN A 24 10.77 -12.55 -3.29
CA GLN A 24 9.54 -11.76 -3.24
C GLN A 24 9.02 -11.53 -1.82
N THR A 25 9.16 -12.54 -0.94
CA THR A 25 8.94 -12.38 0.51
C THR A 25 9.93 -11.37 1.12
N LEU A 26 11.11 -11.24 0.52
CA LEU A 26 12.17 -10.36 1.00
C LEU A 26 11.78 -8.87 1.01
N VAL A 27 10.96 -8.41 0.06
CA VAL A 27 10.50 -7.01 0.02
C VAL A 27 9.64 -6.70 1.25
N TRP A 28 8.70 -7.59 1.57
CA TRP A 28 7.86 -7.43 2.75
C TRP A 28 8.62 -7.64 4.05
N ASP A 29 9.59 -8.54 4.06
CA ASP A 29 10.46 -8.74 5.21
C ASP A 29 11.29 -7.49 5.51
N ILE A 30 11.82 -6.81 4.47
CA ILE A 30 12.53 -5.53 4.63
C ILE A 30 11.58 -4.48 5.22
N VAL A 31 10.38 -4.31 4.65
CA VAL A 31 9.39 -3.34 5.15
C VAL A 31 8.90 -3.68 6.56
N ALA A 32 8.82 -4.97 6.90
CA ALA A 32 8.30 -5.42 8.20
C ALA A 32 9.34 -5.38 9.33
N GLN A 33 10.62 -5.64 9.02
CA GLN A 33 11.69 -5.78 10.00
C GLN A 33 12.47 -4.49 10.25
N ASP A 34 12.51 -3.58 9.28
CA ASP A 34 13.30 -2.36 9.41
C ASP A 34 12.57 -1.29 10.25
N ARG A 35 13.15 -0.98 11.42
CA ARG A 35 12.61 0.02 12.35
C ARG A 35 12.86 1.47 11.87
N ASP A 36 13.75 1.67 10.89
CA ASP A 36 14.19 3.00 10.45
C ASP A 36 13.40 3.53 9.24
N LEU A 37 12.53 2.72 8.62
CA LEU A 37 11.67 3.18 7.52
C LEU A 37 10.51 4.09 7.96
N THR A 38 10.42 4.43 9.25
CA THR A 38 9.38 5.34 9.77
C THR A 38 9.47 6.75 9.19
N SER A 39 10.63 7.15 8.67
CA SER A 39 10.84 8.44 7.98
C SER A 39 10.61 8.38 6.47
N LEU A 40 10.29 7.21 5.91
CA LEU A 40 10.10 7.05 4.47
C LEU A 40 8.84 7.82 4.03
N GLN A 41 9.02 8.71 3.04
CA GLN A 41 7.92 9.49 2.44
C GLN A 41 7.41 8.86 1.14
N THR A 42 8.25 8.15 0.40
CA THR A 42 7.89 7.58 -0.90
C THR A 42 8.30 6.11 -0.96
N LEU A 43 7.35 5.24 -1.27
CA LEU A 43 7.57 3.83 -1.56
C LEU A 43 6.96 3.51 -2.93
N VAL A 44 7.84 3.28 -3.90
CA VAL A 44 7.46 2.94 -5.27
C VAL A 44 8.00 1.56 -5.63
N LEU A 45 7.07 0.63 -5.83
CA LEU A 45 7.29 -0.77 -6.15
C LEU A 45 6.53 -1.19 -7.43
N GLN A 46 6.08 -0.21 -8.20
CA GLN A 46 5.29 -0.39 -9.42
C GLN A 46 5.97 -1.33 -10.45
N ALA A 47 5.17 -2.05 -11.23
CA ALA A 47 5.62 -2.86 -12.37
C ALA A 47 6.69 -3.90 -12.00
N ASN A 48 6.49 -4.59 -10.87
CA ASN A 48 7.32 -5.72 -10.45
C ASN A 48 6.53 -7.03 -10.47
N THR A 49 7.14 -8.11 -10.00
CA THR A 49 6.50 -9.43 -9.87
C THR A 49 6.09 -9.75 -8.44
N ILE A 50 6.00 -8.74 -7.56
CA ILE A 50 5.73 -8.91 -6.13
C ILE A 50 4.38 -9.58 -5.95
N SER A 51 4.37 -10.64 -5.14
CA SER A 51 3.18 -11.43 -4.85
C SER A 51 2.96 -11.57 -3.35
N GLY A 52 1.81 -12.15 -2.98
CA GLY A 52 1.40 -12.27 -1.57
C GLY A 52 0.62 -11.06 -1.07
N PRO A 53 0.16 -11.12 0.20
CA PRO A 53 -0.66 -10.08 0.80
C PRO A 53 0.17 -8.86 1.19
N ILE A 54 -0.48 -7.69 1.21
CA ILE A 54 0.09 -6.50 1.84
C ILE A 54 0.10 -6.74 3.37
N PRO A 55 1.26 -6.71 4.03
CA PRO A 55 1.36 -7.01 5.45
C PRO A 55 0.83 -5.86 6.30
N ASP A 56 0.30 -6.18 7.49
CA ASP A 56 -0.17 -5.18 8.45
C ASP A 56 0.92 -4.18 8.89
N SER A 57 2.20 -4.57 8.77
CA SER A 57 3.35 -3.72 9.08
C SER A 57 3.43 -2.47 8.22
N ILE A 58 2.76 -2.42 7.05
CA ILE A 58 2.73 -1.22 6.20
C ILE A 58 2.27 0.02 6.98
N GLY A 59 1.35 -0.15 7.94
CA GLY A 59 0.84 0.93 8.79
C GLY A 59 1.86 1.55 9.76
N ARG A 60 3.11 1.07 9.78
CA ARG A 60 4.22 1.67 10.54
C ARG A 60 4.88 2.83 9.80
N LEU A 61 4.75 2.92 8.47
CA LEU A 61 5.38 3.94 7.63
C LEU A 61 4.65 5.30 7.73
N ARG A 62 4.47 5.83 8.93
CA ARG A 62 3.54 6.95 9.19
C ARG A 62 3.84 8.25 8.44
N MET A 63 5.10 8.43 8.00
CA MET A 63 5.51 9.58 7.21
C MET A 63 5.29 9.41 5.70
N LEU A 64 4.76 8.27 5.26
CA LEU A 64 4.56 7.98 3.85
C LEU A 64 3.50 8.90 3.24
N GLU A 65 3.87 9.52 2.14
CA GLU A 65 3.08 10.42 1.31
C GLU A 65 2.66 9.72 0.00
N ILE A 66 3.58 8.96 -0.61
CA ILE A 66 3.33 8.23 -1.86
C ILE A 66 3.55 6.73 -1.64
N LEU A 67 2.53 5.94 -1.95
CA LEU A 67 2.59 4.48 -2.00
C LEU A 67 2.11 3.99 -3.37
N ASP A 68 3.06 3.56 -4.21
CA ASP A 68 2.75 2.92 -5.49
C ASP A 68 3.20 1.47 -5.49
N MET A 69 2.23 0.55 -5.52
CA MET A 69 2.46 -0.89 -5.65
C MET A 69 1.67 -1.45 -6.85
N SER A 70 1.36 -0.59 -7.81
CA SER A 70 0.58 -0.94 -8.99
C SER A 70 1.31 -1.94 -9.89
N SER A 71 0.57 -2.64 -10.74
CA SER A 71 1.11 -3.55 -11.76
C SER A 71 2.01 -4.63 -11.15
N ASN A 72 1.50 -5.33 -10.14
CA ASN A 72 2.17 -6.43 -9.45
C ASN A 72 1.23 -7.66 -9.40
N LYS A 73 1.57 -8.66 -8.58
CA LYS A 73 0.77 -9.86 -8.33
C LYS A 73 0.27 -9.93 -6.88
N LEU A 74 0.07 -8.77 -6.25
CA LEU A 74 -0.40 -8.68 -4.86
C LEU A 74 -1.78 -9.30 -4.73
N ASN A 75 -1.99 -10.06 -3.66
CA ASN A 75 -3.22 -10.80 -3.38
C ASN A 75 -3.72 -10.54 -1.95
N GLY A 76 -4.71 -11.31 -1.50
CA GLY A 76 -5.31 -11.12 -0.18
C GLY A 76 -6.07 -9.80 -0.08
N THR A 77 -6.26 -9.31 1.15
CA THR A 77 -7.08 -8.13 1.46
C THR A 77 -6.23 -6.91 1.77
N ILE A 78 -6.80 -5.72 1.61
CA ILE A 78 -6.16 -4.48 2.07
C ILE A 78 -6.15 -4.47 3.62
N PRO A 79 -4.98 -4.37 4.27
CA PRO A 79 -4.90 -4.37 5.73
C PRO A 79 -5.52 -3.09 6.31
N SER A 80 -6.24 -3.22 7.42
CA SER A 80 -6.85 -2.06 8.09
C SER A 80 -5.81 -1.05 8.59
N SER A 81 -4.58 -1.51 8.86
CA SER A 81 -3.45 -0.68 9.28
C SER A 81 -3.00 0.34 8.23
N LEU A 82 -3.37 0.16 6.95
CA LEU A 82 -3.16 1.15 5.91
C LEU A 82 -3.75 2.52 6.29
N GLY A 83 -4.87 2.53 7.02
CA GLY A 83 -5.48 3.74 7.54
C GLY A 83 -4.65 4.52 8.57
N ASN A 84 -3.47 4.04 8.96
CA ASN A 84 -2.52 4.75 9.82
C ASN A 84 -1.60 5.71 9.06
N LEU A 85 -1.55 5.64 7.73
CA LEU A 85 -0.68 6.45 6.88
C LEU A 85 -1.26 7.86 6.67
N LYS A 86 -1.32 8.68 7.73
CA LYS A 86 -2.08 9.94 7.72
C LYS A 86 -1.60 10.99 6.72
N ASN A 87 -0.33 10.91 6.32
CA ASN A 87 0.27 11.83 5.36
C ASN A 87 0.10 11.37 3.90
N LEU A 88 -0.50 10.20 3.68
CA LEU A 88 -0.60 9.62 2.34
C LEU A 88 -1.50 10.49 1.45
N ASN A 89 -0.91 10.99 0.37
CA ASN A 89 -1.57 11.79 -0.65
C ASN A 89 -1.83 10.98 -1.94
N ASN A 90 -1.01 9.97 -2.24
CA ASN A 90 -1.14 9.13 -3.41
C ASN A 90 -1.07 7.65 -3.04
N LEU A 91 -2.13 6.91 -3.36
CA LEU A 91 -2.22 5.47 -3.19
C LEU A 91 -2.58 4.78 -4.51
N ALA A 92 -1.62 4.06 -5.07
CA ALA A 92 -1.77 3.32 -6.33
C ALA A 92 -1.60 1.81 -6.07
N LEU A 93 -2.69 1.05 -6.22
CA LEU A 93 -2.77 -0.41 -6.07
C LEU A 93 -3.32 -1.09 -7.33
N GLN A 94 -3.55 -0.33 -8.40
CA GLN A 94 -4.17 -0.84 -9.62
C GLN A 94 -3.36 -1.95 -10.30
N ASN A 95 -4.05 -2.78 -11.08
CA ASN A 95 -3.43 -3.91 -11.80
C ASN A 95 -2.76 -4.91 -10.86
N ASN A 96 -3.53 -5.42 -9.90
CA ASN A 96 -3.14 -6.49 -8.99
C ASN A 96 -4.26 -7.55 -8.93
N VAL A 97 -4.18 -8.50 -7.99
CA VAL A 97 -5.23 -9.49 -7.73
C VAL A 97 -5.77 -9.41 -6.30
N ILE A 98 -5.76 -8.19 -5.71
CA ILE A 98 -6.24 -7.91 -4.36
C ILE A 98 -7.75 -8.14 -4.31
N SER A 99 -8.24 -8.76 -3.25
CA SER A 99 -9.64 -9.16 -3.08
C SER A 99 -10.22 -8.70 -1.73
N GLY A 100 -11.51 -8.97 -1.52
CA GLY A 100 -12.22 -8.57 -0.31
C GLY A 100 -12.68 -7.12 -0.34
N HIS A 101 -13.00 -6.57 0.84
CA HIS A 101 -13.59 -5.24 0.97
C HIS A 101 -12.52 -4.16 1.11
N ILE A 102 -12.83 -2.95 0.69
CA ILE A 102 -12.06 -1.77 1.06
C ILE A 102 -12.31 -1.49 2.56
N PRO A 103 -11.28 -1.45 3.43
CA PRO A 103 -11.46 -1.20 4.86
C PRO A 103 -12.03 0.20 5.14
N HIS A 104 -12.90 0.32 6.14
CA HIS A 104 -13.39 1.62 6.62
C HIS A 104 -12.26 2.60 6.98
N SER A 105 -11.10 2.07 7.39
CA SER A 105 -9.92 2.84 7.79
C SER A 105 -9.29 3.65 6.66
N VAL A 106 -9.54 3.31 5.39
CA VAL A 106 -9.15 4.13 4.23
C VAL A 106 -9.77 5.53 4.32
N GLY A 107 -11.00 5.64 4.82
CA GLY A 107 -11.65 6.94 5.07
C GLY A 107 -10.99 7.78 6.17
N ARG A 108 -9.88 7.34 6.77
CA ARG A 108 -9.08 8.15 7.70
C ARG A 108 -7.84 8.77 7.05
N LEU A 109 -7.62 8.54 5.75
CA LEU A 109 -6.50 9.06 4.97
C LEU A 109 -6.89 10.41 4.34
N VAL A 110 -7.18 11.39 5.20
CA VAL A 110 -7.81 12.67 4.81
C VAL A 110 -6.96 13.53 3.87
N MET A 111 -5.66 13.23 3.75
CA MET A 111 -4.74 13.89 2.82
C MET A 111 -4.74 13.28 1.42
N LEU A 112 -5.45 12.16 1.18
CA LEU A 112 -5.49 11.53 -0.13
C LEU A 112 -6.04 12.49 -1.19
N ASP A 113 -5.23 12.68 -2.22
CA ASP A 113 -5.54 13.37 -3.46
C ASP A 113 -5.90 12.35 -4.55
N THR A 114 -5.11 11.28 -4.64
CA THR A 114 -5.26 10.24 -5.67
C THR A 114 -5.36 8.86 -5.02
N LEU A 115 -6.44 8.14 -5.36
CA LEU A 115 -6.69 6.77 -4.95
C LEU A 115 -7.03 5.92 -6.16
N ASP A 116 -6.13 5.02 -6.56
CA ASP A 116 -6.38 4.06 -7.63
C ASP A 116 -6.26 2.62 -7.12
N MET A 117 -7.38 1.90 -7.15
CA MET A 117 -7.47 0.47 -6.84
C MET A 117 -8.13 -0.29 -8.00
N SER A 118 -8.15 0.29 -9.20
CA SER A 118 -8.77 -0.31 -10.38
C SER A 118 -8.10 -1.63 -10.79
N ASN A 119 -8.79 -2.45 -11.60
CA ASN A 119 -8.25 -3.71 -12.10
C ASN A 119 -7.76 -4.65 -10.98
N ASN A 120 -8.66 -4.95 -10.05
CA ASN A 120 -8.46 -5.86 -8.93
C ASN A 120 -9.70 -6.77 -8.78
N ARG A 121 -9.80 -7.50 -7.67
CA ARG A 121 -10.93 -8.38 -7.32
C ARG A 121 -11.68 -7.89 -6.08
N LEU A 122 -11.67 -6.58 -5.83
CA LEU A 122 -12.34 -5.98 -4.68
C LEU A 122 -13.86 -6.16 -4.79
N THR A 123 -14.48 -6.39 -3.65
CA THR A 123 -15.93 -6.61 -3.50
C THR A 123 -16.51 -5.66 -2.46
N GLY A 124 -17.83 -5.70 -2.28
CA GLY A 124 -18.53 -4.91 -1.26
C GLY A 124 -19.09 -3.59 -1.81
N THR A 125 -19.16 -2.57 -0.96
CA THR A 125 -19.69 -1.24 -1.31
C THR A 125 -18.70 -0.16 -0.90
N ILE A 126 -18.78 1.00 -1.55
CA ILE A 126 -18.00 2.17 -1.13
C ILE A 126 -18.59 2.69 0.18
N LEU A 127 -17.80 2.70 1.23
CA LEU A 127 -18.25 2.98 2.60
C LEU A 127 -18.48 4.48 2.81
N SER A 128 -19.42 4.85 3.69
CA SER A 128 -19.71 6.26 4.01
C SER A 128 -18.49 7.03 4.54
N SER A 129 -17.47 6.33 5.06
CA SER A 129 -16.21 6.93 5.51
C SER A 129 -15.41 7.60 4.39
N PHE A 130 -15.67 7.29 3.12
CA PHE A 130 -15.10 8.02 1.98
C PHE A 130 -15.53 9.49 1.97
N GLY A 131 -16.66 9.83 2.62
CA GLY A 131 -17.08 11.22 2.78
C GLY A 131 -16.12 12.10 3.58
N HIS A 132 -15.12 11.52 4.26
CA HIS A 132 -14.04 12.25 4.93
C HIS A 132 -12.85 12.59 4.03
N LEU A 133 -12.75 11.98 2.84
CA LEU A 133 -11.66 12.20 1.89
C LEU A 133 -11.88 13.49 1.10
N LYS A 134 -11.84 14.63 1.80
CA LYS A 134 -12.20 15.94 1.24
C LYS A 134 -11.23 16.46 0.17
N ASN A 135 -10.01 15.94 0.14
CA ASN A 135 -8.97 16.33 -0.82
C ASN A 135 -8.92 15.41 -2.06
N LEU A 136 -9.77 14.38 -2.13
CA LEU A 136 -9.66 13.35 -3.16
C LEU A 136 -10.14 13.88 -4.50
N ASN A 137 -9.21 14.04 -5.44
CA ASN A 137 -9.43 14.51 -6.81
C ASN A 137 -9.60 13.35 -7.81
N TYR A 138 -8.96 12.21 -7.55
CA TYR A 138 -9.07 11.03 -8.41
C TYR A 138 -9.42 9.78 -7.60
N LEU A 139 -10.46 9.07 -8.06
CA LEU A 139 -10.90 7.78 -7.51
C LEU A 139 -11.06 6.74 -8.63
N GLY A 140 -10.07 5.87 -8.76
CA GLY A 140 -10.08 4.73 -9.68
C GLY A 140 -10.55 3.46 -8.99
N LEU A 141 -11.77 3.00 -9.29
CA LEU A 141 -12.33 1.74 -8.77
C LEU A 141 -12.85 0.80 -9.87
N GLN A 142 -12.71 1.19 -11.13
CA GLN A 142 -13.15 0.43 -12.30
C GLN A 142 -12.52 -0.97 -12.34
N ASN A 143 -13.19 -1.89 -13.02
CA ASN A 143 -12.74 -3.28 -13.18
C ASN A 143 -12.49 -3.97 -11.81
N ASN A 144 -13.44 -3.81 -10.90
CA ASN A 144 -13.59 -4.57 -9.66
C ASN A 144 -15.04 -5.11 -9.56
N ALA A 145 -15.34 -5.90 -8.54
CA ALA A 145 -16.68 -6.40 -8.22
C ALA A 145 -17.37 -5.58 -7.12
N ILE A 146 -17.10 -4.27 -7.05
CA ILE A 146 -17.71 -3.35 -6.09
C ILE A 146 -19.13 -3.04 -6.54
N CYS A 147 -20.10 -3.30 -5.65
CA CYS A 147 -21.51 -3.02 -5.88
C CYS A 147 -21.78 -1.53 -5.64
N ASN A 148 -22.36 -0.85 -6.63
CA ASN A 148 -22.69 0.58 -6.57
C ASN A 148 -23.98 0.85 -5.75
N LYS A 149 -24.12 0.23 -4.57
CA LYS A 149 -25.33 0.33 -3.72
C LYS A 149 -25.24 1.40 -2.63
N THR A 150 -24.22 2.24 -2.59
CA THR A 150 -24.13 3.34 -1.60
C THR A 150 -24.62 4.68 -2.15
N THR A 151 -25.84 5.01 -1.71
CA THR A 151 -26.44 6.32 -1.40
C THR A 151 -25.76 7.56 -1.96
N SER A 152 -26.49 8.31 -2.82
CA SER A 152 -26.49 9.77 -3.15
C SER A 152 -25.24 10.66 -3.03
N PHE A 153 -24.27 10.37 -2.17
CA PHE A 153 -23.09 11.17 -1.83
C PHE A 153 -21.89 10.93 -2.76
N ILE A 154 -21.79 9.76 -3.38
CA ILE A 154 -20.71 9.47 -4.34
C ILE A 154 -20.98 10.17 -5.67
N ILE A 155 -22.26 10.39 -6.02
CA ILE A 155 -22.68 11.13 -7.21
C ILE A 155 -22.10 12.56 -7.18
N SER A 156 -21.91 13.19 -6.02
CA SER A 156 -21.28 14.52 -5.94
C SER A 156 -19.75 14.53 -6.13
N MET A 157 -19.06 13.39 -5.97
CA MET A 157 -17.63 13.28 -6.29
C MET A 157 -17.37 12.85 -7.74
N LEU A 158 -18.31 12.16 -8.38
CA LEU A 158 -18.17 11.67 -9.77
C LEU A 158 -18.30 12.76 -10.85
N PHE A 159 -18.62 14.01 -10.50
CA PHE A 159 -18.71 15.11 -11.48
C PHE A 159 -17.36 15.67 -11.96
N LEU A 160 -16.22 15.18 -11.45
CA LEU A 160 -14.89 15.65 -11.86
C LEU A 160 -14.08 14.68 -12.73
N SER A 161 -14.59 13.49 -13.07
CA SER A 161 -13.87 12.52 -13.93
C SER A 161 -14.63 12.07 -15.19
N TRP A 162 -15.71 12.76 -15.57
CA TRP A 162 -16.46 12.53 -16.82
C TRP A 162 -16.28 13.65 -17.86
N ILE A 163 -15.18 14.40 -17.82
CA ILE A 163 -14.78 15.30 -18.92
C ILE A 163 -13.27 15.21 -19.11
N THR A 164 -12.83 14.26 -19.94
CA THR A 164 -11.79 14.37 -20.99
C THR A 164 -11.71 13.04 -21.73
#